data_AF-A0A4R3YFB3-F1
#
_entry.id   AF-A0A4R3YFB3-F1
#
_cell.length_a   1.000
_cell.length_b   1.000
_cell.length_c   1.000
_cell.angle_alpha   90.00
_cell.angle_beta   90.00
_cell.angle_gamma   90.00
#
_symmetry.space_group_name_H-M   'P 1'
#
loop_
_entity.id
_entity.type
_entity.pdbx_description
1 polymer ?
#
loop_
_entity_poly.entity_id
_entity_poly.type
_entity_poly.pdbx_seq_one_letter_code
_entity_poly.pdbx_strand_id
1 'polypeptide(L)'
;MSLEAAARETIDRLLRAEGWYVCDVAQTNLYAARGVAIREFPFKSGHGFTDYLPYVDGKAAGVIEAEKEGVTLSGVKTHSGRGLSRSTNPITFIHC
;
A
#
# COMPACT_ATOMS: atom_id res chain seq x y z
N MET A 1 -15.01 16.82 -0.63
CA MET A 1 -13.98 15.77 -0.46
C MET A 1 -14.55 14.73 0.48
N SER A 2 -14.45 13.45 0.12
CA SER A 2 -14.82 12.35 1.05
C SER A 2 -13.72 12.17 2.10
N LEU A 3 -14.06 11.61 3.26
CA LEU A 3 -13.08 11.25 4.29
C LEU A 3 -11.99 10.33 3.71
N GLU A 4 -12.36 9.44 2.80
CA GLU A 4 -11.45 8.56 2.06
C GLU A 4 -10.45 9.31 1.17
N ALA A 5 -10.85 10.43 0.57
CA ALA A 5 -9.95 11.23 -0.25
C ALA A 5 -8.91 11.93 0.62
N ALA A 6 -9.33 12.47 1.77
CA ALA A 6 -8.43 13.12 2.73
C ALA A 6 -7.43 12.13 3.36
N ALA A 7 -7.89 10.91 3.68
CA ALA A 7 -7.03 9.83 4.15
C ALA A 7 -5.98 9.46 3.10
N ARG A 8 -6.38 9.30 1.83
CA ARG A 8 -5.46 9.04 0.71
C ARG A 8 -4.44 10.15 0.52
N GLU A 9 -4.84 11.42 0.58
CA GLU A 9 -3.89 12.55 0.50
C GLU A 9 -2.84 12.52 1.62
N THR A 10 -3.25 12.11 2.83
CA THR A 10 -2.36 11.96 3.99
C THR A 10 -1.38 10.81 3.78
N ILE A 11 -1.86 9.64 3.36
CA ILE A 11 -1.02 8.46 3.05
C ILE A 11 -0.01 8.78 1.94
N ASP A 12 -0.48 9.43 0.87
CA ASP A 12 0.35 9.91 -0.24
C ASP A 12 1.50 10.80 0.24
N ARG A 13 1.21 11.72 1.17
CA ARG A 13 2.23 12.62 1.74
C ARG A 13 3.25 11.84 2.58
N LEU A 14 2.79 10.92 3.43
CA LEU A 14 3.66 10.12 4.28
C LEU A 14 4.56 9.20 3.46
N LEU A 15 4.01 8.50 2.46
CA LEU A 15 4.79 7.65 1.56
C LEU A 15 5.87 8.44 0.82
N ARG A 16 5.51 9.60 0.25
CA ARG A 16 6.49 10.46 -0.45
C ARG A 16 7.56 11.01 0.50
N ALA A 17 7.20 11.37 1.73
CA ALA A 17 8.16 11.83 2.74
C ALA A 17 9.20 10.75 3.10
N GLU A 18 8.77 9.49 3.10
CA GLU A 18 9.63 8.32 3.31
C GLU A 18 10.37 7.86 2.03
N GLY A 19 10.34 8.66 0.96
CA GLY A 19 11.07 8.39 -0.29
C GLY A 19 10.43 7.33 -1.18
N TRP A 20 9.14 7.00 -0.98
CA TRP A 20 8.43 6.09 -1.86
C TRP A 20 8.00 6.76 -3.15
N TYR A 21 8.08 6.00 -4.25
CA TYR A 21 7.48 6.38 -5.51
C TYR A 21 6.00 5.98 -5.51
N VAL A 22 5.11 6.97 -5.41
CA VAL A 22 3.65 6.76 -5.45
C VAL A 22 3.15 6.98 -6.88
N CYS A 23 2.47 5.99 -7.46
CA CYS A 23 1.96 6.04 -8.83
C CYS A 23 0.62 5.32 -8.99
N ASP A 24 -0.15 5.66 -10.02
CA ASP A 24 -1.37 4.91 -10.37
C ASP A 24 -1.03 3.64 -11.16
N VAL A 25 -1.97 2.68 -11.20
CA VAL A 25 -1.79 1.39 -11.91
C VAL A 25 -1.31 1.59 -13.35
N ALA A 26 -1.85 2.59 -14.06
CA ALA A 26 -1.50 2.89 -15.44
C ALA A 26 -0.06 3.40 -15.63
N GLN A 27 0.55 3.93 -14.57
CA GLN A 27 1.91 4.50 -14.58
C GLN A 27 2.90 3.65 -13.77
N THR A 28 2.55 2.39 -13.52
CA THR A 28 3.36 1.50 -12.68
C THR A 28 4.77 1.35 -13.22
N ASN A 29 5.75 1.75 -12.42
CA ASN A 29 7.16 1.46 -12.66
C ASN A 29 7.79 0.93 -11.38
N LEU A 30 7.89 -0.40 -11.27
CA LEU A 30 8.45 -1.09 -10.10
C LEU A 30 9.94 -0.83 -9.86
N TYR A 31 10.63 -0.23 -10.84
CA TYR A 31 12.05 0.11 -10.79
C TYR A 31 12.31 1.61 -10.61
N ALA A 32 11.26 2.43 -10.47
CA ALA A 32 11.40 3.88 -10.29
C ALA A 32 12.08 4.24 -8.95
N ALA A 33 11.92 3.40 -7.93
CA ALA A 33 12.54 3.56 -6.62
C ALA A 33 12.66 2.20 -5.92
N ARG A 34 13.36 2.17 -4.78
CA ARG A 34 13.41 0.99 -3.92
C ARG A 34 12.03 0.64 -3.35
N GLY A 35 11.25 1.66 -2.97
CA GLY A 35 9.86 1.53 -2.52
C GLY A 35 8.91 2.14 -3.54
N VAL A 36 7.96 1.36 -4.04
CA VAL A 36 6.93 1.80 -4.99
C VAL A 36 5.56 1.50 -4.43
N ALA A 37 4.67 2.49 -4.33
CA ALA A 37 3.29 2.32 -3.90
C ALA A 37 2.35 2.55 -5.09
N ILE A 38 1.64 1.51 -5.50
CA ILE A 38 0.68 1.60 -6.60
C ILE A 38 -0.71 1.88 -6.02
N ARG A 39 -1.34 2.97 -6.42
CA ARG A 39 -2.67 3.38 -5.98
C ARG A 39 -3.79 2.60 -6.65
N GLU A 40 -4.90 2.43 -5.93
CA GLU A 40 -6.20 1.96 -6.44
C GLU A 40 -6.09 0.68 -7.29
N PHE A 41 -5.36 -0.31 -6.78
CA PHE A 41 -5.00 -1.51 -7.54
C PHE A 41 -6.18 -2.50 -7.59
N PRO A 42 -6.71 -2.84 -8.78
CA PRO A 42 -7.76 -3.85 -8.91
C PRO A 42 -7.18 -5.25 -8.81
N PHE A 43 -7.77 -6.11 -7.97
CA PHE A 43 -7.46 -7.53 -8.00
C PHE A 43 -8.14 -8.21 -9.20
N LYS A 44 -7.74 -9.46 -9.49
CA LYS A 44 -8.40 -10.28 -10.51
C LYS A 44 -9.92 -10.30 -10.30
N SER A 45 -10.66 -10.38 -11.41
CA SER A 45 -12.12 -10.26 -11.44
C SER A 45 -12.81 -10.98 -10.28
N GLY A 46 -13.56 -10.23 -9.47
CA GLY A 46 -14.31 -10.75 -8.32
C GLY A 46 -13.66 -10.53 -6.95
N HIS A 47 -12.42 -10.01 -6.86
CA HIS A 47 -11.68 -9.88 -5.60
C HIS A 47 -11.59 -8.44 -5.04
N GLY A 48 -12.23 -7.45 -5.67
CA GLY A 48 -12.23 -6.05 -5.21
C GLY A 48 -10.99 -5.25 -5.61
N PHE A 49 -10.75 -4.14 -4.92
CA PHE A 49 -9.59 -3.26 -5.11
C PHE A 49 -8.93 -2.96 -3.75
N THR A 50 -7.68 -2.50 -3.77
CA THR A 50 -6.97 -1.98 -2.59
C THR A 50 -6.50 -0.55 -2.84
N ASP A 51 -6.46 0.29 -1.81
CA ASP A 51 -6.04 1.69 -1.96
C ASP A 51 -4.57 1.80 -2.35
N TYR A 52 -3.68 0.96 -1.78
CA TYR A 52 -2.29 0.88 -2.23
C TYR A 52 -1.74 -0.55 -2.19
N LEU A 53 -0.93 -0.86 -3.20
CA LEU A 53 -0.13 -2.07 -3.29
C LEU A 53 1.37 -1.71 -3.24
N PRO A 54 2.01 -1.75 -2.06
CA PRO A 54 3.44 -1.46 -1.92
C PRO A 54 4.33 -2.58 -2.47
N TYR A 55 5.43 -2.17 -3.11
CA TYR A 55 6.53 -3.00 -3.57
C TYR A 55 7.83 -2.51 -2.98
N VAL A 56 8.67 -3.43 -2.52
CA VAL A 56 10.05 -3.17 -2.09
C VAL A 56 10.99 -4.03 -2.91
N ASP A 57 12.01 -3.43 -3.51
CA ASP A 57 12.97 -4.12 -4.37
C ASP A 57 12.27 -4.94 -5.48
N GLY A 58 11.21 -4.37 -6.06
CA GLY A 58 10.40 -4.98 -7.12
C GLY A 58 9.46 -6.12 -6.66
N LYS A 59 9.32 -6.38 -5.36
CA LYS A 59 8.47 -7.44 -4.80
C LYS A 59 7.33 -6.88 -3.98
N ALA A 60 6.14 -7.44 -4.15
CA ALA A 60 4.96 -7.04 -3.38
C ALA A 60 5.22 -7.24 -1.87
N ALA A 61 5.00 -6.17 -1.09
CA ALA A 61 5.31 -6.12 0.34
C ALA A 61 4.07 -6.19 1.24
N GLY A 62 2.86 -6.04 0.67
CA GLY A 62 1.61 -6.07 1.42
C GLY A 62 0.51 -5.30 0.69
N VAL A 63 -0.49 -4.83 1.45
CA VAL A 63 -1.56 -3.93 1.02
C VAL A 63 -1.70 -2.82 2.06
N ILE A 64 -2.08 -1.61 1.64
CA ILE A 64 -2.46 -0.51 2.52
C ILE A 64 -3.88 -0.12 2.13
N GLU A 65 -4.80 -0.11 3.09
CA GLU A 65 -6.19 0.31 2.90
C GLU A 65 -6.40 1.62 3.66
N ALA A 66 -7.07 2.59 3.02
CA ALA A 66 -7.39 3.86 3.66
C ALA A 66 -8.52 3.62 4.67
N GLU A 67 -8.27 3.92 5.94
CA GLU A 67 -9.27 3.69 6.99
C GLU A 67 -10.48 4.63 6.79
N LYS A 68 -11.65 4.04 6.56
CA LYS A 68 -12.93 4.73 6.70
C LYS A 68 -13.28 4.71 8.17
N GLU A 69 -13.33 5.87 8.83
CA GLU A 69 -13.81 5.99 10.20
C GLU A 69 -15.19 5.30 10.31
N GLY A 70 -15.24 4.07 10.83
CA GLY A 70 -16.49 3.31 11.01
C GLY A 70 -16.52 1.84 10.57
N VAL A 71 -15.50 1.30 9.89
CA VAL A 71 -15.45 -0.15 9.58
C VAL A 71 -14.07 -0.70 9.91
N THR A 72 -13.93 -1.24 11.13
CA THR A 72 -12.76 -2.01 11.57
C THR A 72 -12.61 -3.25 10.71
N LEU A 73 -11.65 -3.33 9.78
CA LEU A 73 -11.25 -4.62 9.22
C LEU A 73 -9.76 -4.72 8.89
N SER A 74 -9.06 -5.41 9.78
CA SER A 74 -8.30 -6.62 9.45
C SER A 74 -7.23 -6.51 8.36
N GLY A 75 -6.10 -5.95 8.78
CA GLY A 75 -4.88 -6.74 8.84
C GLY A 75 -4.09 -6.79 7.56
N VAL A 76 -2.78 -6.63 7.73
CA VAL A 76 -1.78 -7.13 6.79
C VAL A 76 -2.06 -8.62 6.52
N LYS A 77 -2.85 -8.92 5.48
CA LYS A 77 -3.03 -10.27 4.97
C LYS A 77 -1.74 -10.62 4.24
N THR A 78 -0.73 -10.97 5.04
CA THR A 78 0.45 -11.67 4.55
C THR A 78 -0.06 -12.98 3.98
N HIS A 79 -0.23 -13.08 2.66
CA HIS A 79 -0.52 -14.35 2.04
C HIS A 79 0.74 -15.20 2.18
N SER A 80 0.70 -16.14 3.14
CA SER A 80 1.79 -17.01 3.54
C SER A 80 2.29 -17.89 2.40
N GLY A 81 3.21 -17.38 1.61
CA GLY A 81 4.16 -18.14 0.81
C GLY A 81 5.53 -18.13 1.50
N ARG A 82 5.66 -18.97 2.54
CA ARG A 82 6.89 -19.37 3.27
C ARG A 82 8.09 -18.39 3.27
N GLY A 83 8.37 -17.89 4.47
CA GLY A 83 9.73 -17.56 4.91
C GLY A 83 10.14 -16.11 4.69
N LEU A 84 9.79 -15.24 5.63
CA LEU A 84 10.65 -14.10 5.89
C LEU A 84 10.80 -13.93 7.41
N SER A 85 12.03 -14.16 7.85
CA SER A 85 12.58 -13.73 9.13
C SER A 85 12.13 -12.33 9.47
N ARG A 86 12.00 -12.03 10.77
CA ARG A 86 11.73 -10.70 11.34
C ARG A 86 12.65 -9.64 10.71
N SER A 87 12.24 -9.12 9.56
CA SER A 87 12.76 -7.91 8.96
C SER A 87 11.85 -6.82 9.47
N THR A 88 12.42 -5.86 10.20
CA THR A 88 11.82 -4.57 10.49
C THR A 88 11.46 -3.90 9.16
N ASN A 89 10.33 -4.28 8.57
CA ASN A 89 9.80 -3.64 7.38
C ASN A 89 9.27 -2.26 7.82
N PRO A 90 9.78 -1.16 7.26
CA PRO A 90 9.34 0.19 7.62
C PRO A 90 7.86 0.46 7.28
N ILE A 91 7.20 -0.47 6.57
CA ILE A 91 5.79 -0.38 6.15
C ILE A 91 4.83 -0.64 7.33
N THR A 92 5.25 -1.36 8.37
CA THR A 92 4.33 -1.83 9.44
C THR A 92 3.78 -0.70 10.34
N PHE A 93 4.28 0.54 10.22
CA PHE A 93 3.89 1.62 11.12
C PHE A 93 3.55 2.93 10.38
N ILE A 94 2.72 2.88 9.33
CA ILE A 94 1.96 4.08 8.94
C ILE A 94 0.65 4.02 9.75
N HIS A 95 0.73 4.41 11.02
CA HIS A 95 -0.46 4.71 11.81
C HIS A 95 -0.94 6.10 11.35
N CYS A 96 -1.98 6.13 10.51
CA CYS A 96 -2.81 7.31 10.35
C CYS A 96 -3.77 7.40 11.55
#